data_AF-A0A061P2K6-F1
#
_entry.id   AF-A0A061P2K6-F1
#
_cell.length_a   1.000
_cell.length_b   1.000
_cell.length_c   1.000
_cell.angle_alpha   90.00
_cell.angle_beta   90.00
_cell.angle_gamma   90.00
#
_symmetry.space_group_name_H-M   'P 1'
#
loop_
_entity.id
_entity.type
_entity.pdbx_description
1 polymer ?
#
loop_
_entity_poly.entity_id
_entity_poly.type
_entity_poly.pdbx_seq_one_letter_code
_entity_poly.pdbx_strand_id
1 'polypeptide(L)'
;MGLDMYLVVEKRNDFDDVYHEEIAYWRKANHIHRWFVENVQHEQDDCKMYPVTREQLEQLLHVCSETLNDPSTSHYTLPALAGPFFGETSYDEWYYQDVSYTAQVCKTILALFNFKSDARLLYYSWW
;
A
#
# COMPACT_ATOMS: atom_id res chain seq x y z
N MET A 1 13.43 10.90 10.80
CA MET A 1 12.66 10.76 9.55
C MET A 1 12.33 9.28 9.42
N GLY A 2 11.20 8.92 8.81
CA GLY A 2 10.77 7.53 8.72
C GLY A 2 9.81 7.36 7.57
N LEU A 3 9.54 6.11 7.21
CA LEU A 3 8.64 5.75 6.11
C LEU A 3 7.19 6.19 6.38
N ASP A 4 6.70 7.08 5.54
CA ASP A 4 5.30 7.49 5.41
C ASP A 4 4.79 7.01 4.03
N MET A 5 3.63 6.35 3.99
CA MET A 5 3.08 5.76 2.77
C MET A 5 1.63 6.16 2.59
N TYR A 6 1.20 6.31 1.35
CA TYR A 6 -0.12 6.83 1.04
C TYR A 6 -0.70 6.19 -0.21
N LEU A 7 -2.02 6.01 -0.22
CA LEU A 7 -2.79 5.87 -1.44
C LEU A 7 -3.60 7.15 -1.66
N VAL A 8 -3.51 7.70 -2.86
CA VAL A 8 -4.22 8.92 -3.24
C VAL A 8 -5.02 8.71 -4.51
N VAL A 9 -6.08 9.50 -4.66
CA VAL A 9 -6.83 9.60 -5.91
C VAL A 9 -6.52 10.94 -6.58
N GLU A 10 -6.10 10.88 -7.83
CA GLU A 10 -5.95 12.05 -8.69
C GLU A 10 -7.33 12.60 -9.06
N LYS A 11 -7.55 13.89 -8.79
CA LYS A 11 -8.78 14.63 -9.11
C LYS A 11 -8.44 15.93 -9.82
N ARG A 12 -9.43 16.48 -10.51
CA ARG A 12 -9.36 17.80 -11.17
C ARG A 12 -10.41 18.72 -10.57
N ASN A 13 -10.02 19.95 -10.27
CA ASN A 13 -10.95 20.98 -9.79
C ASN A 13 -11.63 21.69 -10.98
N ASP A 14 -12.53 22.64 -10.69
CA ASP A 14 -13.24 23.43 -11.71
C ASP A 14 -12.31 24.28 -12.60
N PHE A 15 -11.05 24.45 -12.20
CA PHE A 15 -10.01 25.21 -12.91
C PHE A 15 -9.05 24.31 -13.70
N ASP A 16 -9.33 23.01 -13.80
CA ASP A 16 -8.47 21.99 -14.43
C ASP A 16 -7.11 21.76 -13.74
N ASP A 17 -6.95 22.23 -12.49
CA ASP A 17 -5.78 21.92 -11.68
C ASP A 17 -5.89 20.50 -11.12
N VAL A 18 -4.78 19.76 -11.21
CA VAL A 18 -4.66 18.42 -10.65
C VAL A 18 -4.34 18.49 -9.16
N TYR A 19 -5.11 17.77 -8.34
CA TYR A 19 -4.85 17.59 -6.93
C TYR A 19 -5.03 16.12 -6.51
N HIS A 20 -4.50 15.78 -5.35
CA HIS A 20 -4.50 14.41 -4.83
C HIS A 20 -5.27 14.36 -3.51
N GLU A 21 -6.23 13.44 -3.42
CA GLU A 21 -6.98 13.18 -2.19
C GLU A 21 -6.51 11.90 -1.54
N GLU A 22 -6.11 11.96 -0.27
CA GLU A 22 -5.65 10.82 0.51
C GLU A 22 -6.80 9.86 0.84
N ILE A 23 -6.62 8.59 0.49
CA ILE A 23 -7.58 7.52 0.74
C ILE A 23 -7.10 6.58 1.85
N ALA A 24 -5.79 6.38 1.96
CA ALA A 24 -5.18 5.56 2.99
C ALA A 24 -3.76 6.05 3.32
N TYR A 25 -3.34 5.78 4.55
CA TYR A 25 -2.04 6.19 5.08
C TYR A 25 -1.47 5.07 5.96
N TRP A 26 -0.16 4.82 5.84
CA TRP A 26 0.58 3.93 6.70
C TRP A 26 1.81 4.61 7.25
N ARG A 27 2.13 4.30 8.51
CA ARG A 27 3.34 4.77 9.17
C ARG A 27 4.25 3.59 9.47
N LYS A 28 5.41 3.53 8.80
CA LYS A 28 6.45 2.51 9.01
C LYS A 28 6.00 1.06 8.75
N ALA A 29 4.99 0.84 7.90
CA ALA A 29 4.56 -0.49 7.47
C ALA A 29 5.49 -1.05 6.36
N ASN A 30 6.72 -1.41 6.74
CA ASN A 30 7.79 -1.83 5.82
C ASN A 30 7.46 -3.02 4.92
N HIS A 31 6.76 -4.01 5.44
CA HIS A 31 6.31 -5.21 4.73
C HIS A 31 5.29 -4.86 3.64
N ILE A 32 4.40 -3.89 3.91
CA ILE A 32 3.45 -3.36 2.92
C ILE A 32 4.17 -2.53 1.87
N HIS A 33 5.08 -1.65 2.29
CA HIS A 33 5.87 -0.83 1.38
C HIS A 33 6.69 -1.68 0.40
N ARG A 34 7.37 -2.71 0.93
CA ARG A 34 8.10 -3.67 0.10
C ARG A 34 7.20 -4.28 -0.98
N TRP A 35 5.98 -4.69 -0.61
CA TRP A 35 5.04 -5.23 -1.58
C TRP A 35 4.72 -4.22 -2.70
N PHE A 36 4.50 -2.94 -2.36
CA PHE A 36 4.28 -1.89 -3.36
C PHE A 36 5.51 -1.66 -4.25
N VAL A 37 6.72 -1.66 -3.69
CA VAL A 37 7.95 -1.50 -4.47
C VAL A 37 8.09 -2.62 -5.50
N GLU A 38 7.90 -3.87 -5.07
CA GLU A 38 8.05 -5.06 -5.92
C GLU A 38 6.95 -5.17 -6.99
N ASN A 39 5.69 -4.87 -6.63
CA ASN A 39 4.53 -5.17 -7.49
C ASN A 39 3.96 -3.96 -8.23
N VAL A 40 4.28 -2.73 -7.80
CA VAL A 40 3.74 -1.48 -8.37
C VAL A 40 4.84 -0.57 -8.90
N GLN A 41 5.96 -0.42 -8.18
CA GLN A 41 7.04 0.51 -8.56
C GLN A 41 8.15 -0.13 -9.40
N HIS A 42 7.97 -1.37 -9.85
CA HIS A 42 8.96 -2.11 -10.66
C HIS A 42 10.35 -2.19 -10.00
N GLU A 43 10.36 -2.45 -8.68
CA GLU A 43 11.58 -2.57 -7.87
C GLU A 43 12.38 -1.26 -7.75
N GLN A 44 11.81 -0.11 -8.14
CA GLN A 44 12.44 1.20 -8.05
C GLN A 44 11.75 2.06 -7.00
N ASP A 45 12.42 2.20 -5.86
CA ASP A 45 11.93 3.00 -4.74
C ASP A 45 12.48 4.45 -4.85
N ASP A 46 11.84 5.26 -5.68
CA ASP A 46 12.30 6.62 -6.07
C ASP A 46 11.42 7.76 -5.56
N CYS A 47 10.54 7.46 -4.60
CA CYS A 47 9.56 8.38 -3.99
C CYS A 47 8.57 9.02 -4.98
N LYS A 48 8.40 8.50 -6.19
CA LYS A 48 7.39 9.01 -7.14
C LYS A 48 6.02 8.37 -6.93
N MET A 49 5.03 8.95 -7.59
CA MET A 49 3.67 8.42 -7.63
C MET A 49 3.55 7.35 -8.72
N TYR A 50 2.98 6.21 -8.37
CA TYR A 50 2.75 5.09 -9.29
C TYR A 50 1.29 4.68 -9.34
N PRO A 51 0.71 4.43 -10.53
CA PRO A 51 -0.68 4.00 -10.63
C PRO A 51 -0.86 2.59 -10.06
N VAL A 52 -1.91 2.44 -9.25
CA VAL A 52 -2.33 1.17 -8.66
C VAL A 52 -3.57 0.68 -9.38
N THR A 53 -3.44 -0.48 -10.03
CA THR A 53 -4.53 -1.14 -10.73
C THR A 53 -5.45 -1.89 -9.78
N ARG A 54 -6.64 -2.23 -10.27
CA ARG A 54 -7.58 -3.08 -9.53
C ARG A 54 -6.97 -4.45 -9.23
N GLU A 55 -6.31 -5.03 -10.23
CA GLU A 55 -5.69 -6.35 -10.16
C GLU A 55 -4.59 -6.39 -9.09
N GLN A 56 -3.77 -5.32 -9.00
CA GLN A 56 -2.77 -5.18 -7.94
C GLN A 56 -3.42 -5.09 -6.55
N LEU A 57 -4.53 -4.36 -6.38
CA LEU A 57 -5.23 -4.34 -5.09
C LEU A 57 -5.86 -5.68 -4.73
N GLU A 58 -6.39 -6.42 -5.70
CA GLU A 58 -6.91 -7.77 -5.49
C GLU A 58 -5.77 -8.73 -5.08
N GLN A 59 -4.59 -8.60 -5.67
CA GLN A 59 -3.38 -9.35 -5.28
C GLN A 59 -2.92 -8.98 -3.87
N LEU A 60 -2.82 -7.69 -3.52
CA LEU A 60 -2.45 -7.24 -2.18
C LEU A 60 -3.43 -7.77 -1.14
N LEU A 61 -4.74 -7.68 -1.42
CA LEU A 61 -5.78 -8.21 -0.55
C LEU A 61 -5.63 -9.73 -0.35
N HIS A 62 -5.32 -10.46 -1.42
CA HIS A 62 -5.08 -11.90 -1.34
C HIS A 62 -3.88 -12.22 -0.44
N VAL A 63 -2.72 -11.58 -0.68
CA VAL A 63 -1.52 -11.77 0.13
C VAL A 63 -1.74 -11.41 1.61
N CYS A 64 -2.45 -10.31 1.89
CA CYS A 64 -2.80 -9.96 3.27
C CYS A 64 -3.73 -11.01 3.90
N SER A 65 -4.71 -11.51 3.15
CA SER A 65 -5.64 -12.53 3.66
C SER A 65 -4.93 -13.87 3.94
N GLU A 66 -4.00 -14.29 3.07
CA GLU A 66 -3.18 -15.49 3.30
C GLU A 66 -2.30 -15.34 4.52
N THR A 67 -1.63 -14.20 4.67
CA THR A 67 -0.77 -13.89 5.82
C THR A 67 -1.54 -13.91 7.14
N LEU A 68 -2.79 -13.43 7.15
CA LEU A 68 -3.66 -13.47 8.34
C LEU A 68 -4.21 -14.87 8.64
N ASN A 69 -4.43 -15.70 7.60
CA ASN A 69 -4.94 -17.06 7.76
C ASN A 69 -3.87 -18.03 8.25
N ASP A 70 -2.62 -17.88 7.79
CA ASP A 70 -1.49 -18.69 8.24
C ASP A 70 -0.29 -17.81 8.66
N PRO A 71 -0.29 -17.32 9.91
CA PRO A 71 0.81 -16.53 10.47
C PRO A 71 2.18 -17.21 10.43
N SER A 72 2.23 -18.55 10.30
CA SER A 72 3.50 -19.29 10.24
C SER A 72 4.26 -19.09 8.93
N THR A 73 3.58 -18.58 7.90
CA THR A 73 4.14 -18.33 6.57
C THR A 73 4.38 -16.85 6.27
N SER A 74 4.10 -15.96 7.23
CA SER A 74 4.21 -14.51 7.08
C SER A 74 5.56 -14.03 6.54
N HIS A 75 6.66 -14.70 6.91
CA HIS A 75 8.00 -14.36 6.43
C HIS A 75 8.29 -14.78 5.00
N TYR A 76 7.45 -15.62 4.40
CA TYR A 76 7.47 -15.93 2.98
C TYR A 76 6.44 -15.13 2.19
N THR A 77 5.23 -14.94 2.72
CA THR A 77 4.13 -14.27 2.01
C THR A 77 4.27 -12.76 1.96
N LEU A 78 4.66 -12.13 3.07
CA LEU A 78 4.74 -10.68 3.19
C LEU A 78 5.94 -10.28 4.06
N PRO A 79 7.17 -10.54 3.58
CA PRO A 79 8.38 -10.38 4.37
C PRO A 79 8.62 -8.92 4.79
N ALA A 80 9.00 -8.71 6.06
CA ALA A 80 9.43 -7.40 6.54
C ALA A 80 10.73 -6.96 5.86
N LEU A 81 10.88 -5.65 5.66
CA LEU A 81 12.07 -5.05 5.06
C LEU A 81 12.89 -4.33 6.13
N ALA A 82 14.15 -4.72 6.28
CA ALA A 82 15.09 -4.03 7.15
C ALA A 82 15.67 -2.80 6.44
N GLY A 83 15.82 -1.69 7.18
CA GLY A 83 16.64 -0.58 6.73
C GLY A 83 16.51 0.66 7.62
N PRO A 84 17.28 1.71 7.33
CA PRO A 84 17.48 2.84 8.24
C PRO A 84 16.21 3.66 8.53
N PHE A 85 15.15 3.51 7.71
CA PHE A 85 13.91 4.28 7.80
C PHE A 85 12.66 3.42 8.05
N PHE A 86 12.81 2.09 8.07
CA PHE A 86 11.71 1.13 7.87
C PHE A 86 11.18 0.47 9.16
N GLY A 87 11.63 0.89 10.34
CA GLY A 87 11.09 0.37 11.60
C GLY A 87 11.59 -1.04 11.94
N GLU A 88 10.86 -1.72 12.83
CA GLU A 88 11.22 -3.07 13.31
C GLU A 88 10.86 -4.15 12.28
N THR A 89 11.55 -5.28 12.33
CA THR A 89 11.33 -6.43 11.43
C THR A 89 10.69 -7.62 12.16
N SER A 90 10.06 -7.36 13.30
CA SER A 90 9.32 -8.34 14.09
C SER A 90 7.98 -8.67 13.44
N TYR A 91 7.60 -9.94 13.51
CA TYR A 91 6.26 -10.43 13.15
C TYR A 91 5.38 -10.46 14.40
N ASP A 92 5.20 -9.28 14.99
CA ASP A 92 4.43 -9.09 16.22
C ASP A 92 3.01 -8.59 15.94
N GLU A 93 2.29 -8.18 16.99
CA GLU A 93 0.92 -7.67 16.88
C GLU A 93 0.81 -6.45 15.95
N TRP A 94 1.83 -5.58 15.91
CA TRP A 94 1.84 -4.40 15.05
C TRP A 94 1.93 -4.77 13.58
N TYR A 95 2.79 -5.74 13.25
CA TYR A 95 2.84 -6.31 11.90
C TYR A 95 1.45 -6.80 11.45
N TYR A 96 0.79 -7.64 12.26
CA TYR A 96 -0.52 -8.17 11.87
C TYR A 96 -1.62 -7.11 11.86
N GLN A 97 -1.50 -6.06 12.68
CA GLN A 97 -2.39 -4.91 12.64
C GLN A 97 -2.27 -4.14 11.32
N ASP A 98 -1.04 -3.93 10.83
CA ASP A 98 -0.80 -3.31 9.53
C ASP A 98 -1.33 -4.16 8.38
N VAL A 99 -1.14 -5.49 8.43
CA VAL A 99 -1.70 -6.42 7.44
C VAL A 99 -3.23 -6.38 7.43
N SER A 100 -3.85 -6.42 8.61
CA SER A 100 -5.30 -6.35 8.78
C SER A 100 -5.88 -5.02 8.28
N TYR A 101 -5.25 -3.91 8.65
CA TYR A 101 -5.61 -2.58 8.16
C TYR A 101 -5.51 -2.50 6.64
N THR A 102 -4.42 -3.00 6.07
CA THR A 102 -4.21 -3.02 4.61
C THR A 102 -5.28 -3.84 3.89
N ALA A 103 -5.65 -5.00 4.42
CA ALA A 103 -6.74 -5.80 3.87
C ALA A 103 -8.09 -5.05 3.91
N GLN A 104 -8.38 -4.31 4.98
CA GLN A 104 -9.60 -3.49 5.10
C GLN A 104 -9.61 -2.32 4.10
N VAL A 105 -8.47 -1.65 3.94
CA VAL A 105 -8.29 -0.58 2.95
C VAL A 105 -8.54 -1.13 1.54
N CYS A 106 -7.91 -2.25 1.18
CA CYS A 106 -8.08 -2.85 -0.14
C CYS A 106 -9.55 -3.23 -0.40
N LYS A 107 -10.23 -3.86 0.56
CA LYS A 107 -11.68 -4.19 0.44
C LYS A 107 -12.53 -2.93 0.24
N THR A 108 -12.26 -1.88 1.00
CA THR A 108 -12.98 -0.60 0.92
C THR A 108 -12.80 0.04 -0.44
N ILE A 109 -11.56 0.11 -0.94
CA ILE A 109 -11.25 0.69 -2.25
C ILE A 109 -11.89 -0.15 -3.37
N LEU A 110 -11.76 -1.48 -3.34
CA LEU A 110 -12.35 -2.36 -4.36
C LEU A 110 -13.89 -2.26 -4.42
N ALA A 111 -14.54 -1.94 -3.30
CA ALA A 111 -16.00 -1.79 -3.23
C ALA A 111 -16.49 -0.39 -3.65
N LEU A 112 -15.76 0.67 -3.29
CA LEU A 112 -16.21 2.06 -3.47
C LEU A 112 -15.60 2.75 -4.70
N PHE A 113 -14.39 2.35 -5.11
CA PHE A 113 -13.65 3.04 -6.16
C PHE A 113 -14.03 2.53 -7.56
N ASN A 114 -14.28 3.46 -8.48
CA ASN A 114 -14.61 3.14 -9.86
C ASN A 114 -13.38 3.23 -10.77
N PHE A 115 -12.69 2.10 -10.93
CA PHE A 115 -11.53 1.94 -11.81
C PHE A 115 -11.79 2.18 -13.31
N LYS A 116 -13.06 2.28 -13.74
CA LYS A 116 -13.41 2.58 -15.14
C LYS A 116 -13.54 4.07 -15.44
N SER A 117 -13.50 4.92 -14.41
CA SER A 117 -13.58 6.37 -14.56
C SER A 117 -12.19 6.98 -14.77
N ASP A 118 -12.11 8.27 -15.13
CA ASP A 118 -10.83 8.98 -15.32
C ASP A 118 -10.02 9.17 -14.02
N ALA A 119 -10.55 8.75 -12.87
CA ALA A 119 -9.86 8.82 -11.60
C ALA A 119 -8.73 7.78 -11.52
N ARG A 120 -7.50 8.25 -11.26
CA ARG A 120 -6.33 7.38 -11.06
C ARG A 120 -6.06 7.19 -9.58
N LEU A 121 -5.99 5.93 -9.14
CA LEU A 121 -5.47 5.59 -7.83
C LEU A 121 -3.94 5.50 -7.92
N LEU A 122 -3.24 6.22 -7.07
CA LEU A 122 -1.79 6.30 -7.06
C LEU A 122 -1.24 5.91 -5.68
N TYR A 123 -0.12 5.21 -5.66
CA TYR A 123 0.70 4.95 -4.48
C TYR A 123 1.87 5.92 -4.43
N TYR A 124 2.17 6.44 -3.24
CA TYR A 124 3.40 7.21 -3.00
C TYR A 124 3.93 6.98 -1.59
N SER A 125 5.24 7.14 -1.42
CA SER A 125 5.94 7.02 -0.14
C SER A 125 7.04 8.07 0.01
N TRP A 126 7.41 8.37 1.25
CA TRP A 126 8.46 9.31 1.62
C TRP A 126 9.26 8.82 2.84
N TRP A 127 10.59 8.90 2.81
CA TRP A 127 11.48 8.49 3.91
C TRP A 127 12.78 9.30 3.96
#